data_AF-A0A0G0HU99-F1
#
_entry.id   AF-A0A0G0HU99-F1
#
_cell.length_a   1.000
_cell.length_b   1.000
_cell.length_c   1.000
_cell.angle_alpha   90.00
_cell.angle_beta   90.00
_cell.angle_gamma   90.00
#
_symmetry.space_group_name_H-M   'P 1'
#
loop_
_entity.id
_entity.type
_entity.pdbx_description
1 polymer ?
#
loop_
_entity_poly.entity_id
_entity_poly.type
_entity_poly.pdbx_seq_one_letter_code
_entity_poly.pdbx_strand_id
1 'polypeptide(L)'
;MAGAVIFPPTVKLPKGIADSKLLKPKLREELSLIIQDLSLFWAVGEASVEEINKVGIGKATQIAFKRAVKALSSSPDFLLIDAFYIDEFAKQVQRPVKNGDKICASISAASIIAKVYRDGLMRGLSKKYPEYGFFENKGYGTKFHREAIKKHGLSRIHRTSFDLGKFL
;
A
#
# COMPACT_ATOMS: atom_id res chain seq x y z
N MET A 1 -1.19 -0.66 -4.33
CA MET A 1 -2.05 0.05 -3.37
C MET A 1 -1.26 1.21 -2.81
N ALA A 2 -1.95 2.31 -2.52
CA ALA A 2 -1.44 3.51 -1.90
C ALA A 2 -2.49 4.03 -0.91
N GLY A 3 -2.05 4.67 0.17
CA GLY A 3 -2.93 5.33 1.13
C GLY A 3 -2.77 6.84 1.01
N ALA A 4 -3.82 7.57 1.37
CA ALA A 4 -3.79 9.01 1.51
C ALA A 4 -4.51 9.40 2.82
N VAL A 5 -4.00 10.42 3.50
CA VAL A 5 -4.58 10.91 4.76
C VAL A 5 -4.42 12.42 4.86
N ILE A 6 -5.46 13.09 5.35
CA ILE A 6 -5.49 14.50 5.70
C ILE A 6 -5.91 14.58 7.17
N PHE A 7 -5.08 15.24 7.97
CA PHE A 7 -5.37 15.47 9.39
C PHE A 7 -5.78 16.92 9.64
N PRO A 8 -6.53 17.19 10.72
CA PRO A 8 -6.71 18.57 11.17
C PRO A 8 -5.36 19.15 11.64
N PRO A 9 -5.11 20.46 11.49
CA PRO A 9 -3.83 21.08 11.87
C PRO A 9 -3.44 20.89 13.34
N THR A 10 -4.43 20.68 14.21
CA THR A 10 -4.27 20.51 15.66
C THR A 10 -4.17 19.04 16.09
N VAL A 11 -4.14 18.09 15.14
CA VAL A 11 -4.12 16.66 15.47
C VAL A 11 -2.92 16.33 16.36
N LYS A 12 -3.16 15.48 17.36
CA LYS A 12 -2.10 14.83 18.11
C LYS A 12 -2.09 13.37 17.75
N LEU A 13 -1.10 12.98 16.96
CA LEU A 13 -0.95 11.60 16.55
C LEU A 13 -0.39 10.74 17.70
N PRO A 14 -0.86 9.49 17.85
CA PRO A 14 -0.37 8.60 18.90
C PRO A 14 1.12 8.29 18.71
N LYS A 15 1.81 8.06 19.82
CA LYS A 15 3.18 7.52 19.79
C LYS A 15 3.17 6.14 19.12
N GLY A 16 4.25 5.82 18.42
CA GLY A 16 4.39 4.51 17.77
C GLY A 16 3.94 4.45 16.31
N ILE A 17 3.45 5.56 15.73
CA ILE A 17 3.41 5.69 14.27
C ILE A 17 4.85 5.73 13.76
N ALA A 18 5.21 4.69 13.01
CA ALA A 18 6.52 4.47 12.43
C ALA A 18 6.34 3.69 11.12
N ASP A 19 7.46 3.35 10.45
CA ASP A 19 7.46 2.50 9.26
C ASP A 19 6.53 1.29 9.46
N SER A 20 5.46 1.26 8.65
CA SER A 20 4.38 0.28 8.79
C SER A 20 4.89 -1.15 8.76
N LYS A 21 6.02 -1.43 8.08
CA LYS A 21 6.60 -2.77 7.96
C LYS A 21 7.25 -3.24 9.25
N LEU A 22 7.71 -2.31 10.10
CA LEU A 22 8.35 -2.61 11.38
C LEU A 22 7.33 -2.84 12.51
N LEU A 23 6.08 -2.41 12.32
CA LEU A 23 5.01 -2.61 13.29
C LEU A 23 4.51 -4.06 13.29
N LYS A 24 4.21 -4.60 14.48
CA LYS A 24 3.52 -5.88 14.61
C LYS A 24 2.10 -5.78 14.02
N PRO A 25 1.55 -6.84 13.40
CA PRO A 25 0.23 -6.78 12.74
C PRO A 25 -0.90 -6.24 13.63
N LYS A 26 -1.01 -6.71 14.88
CA LYS A 26 -2.04 -6.26 15.82
C LYS A 26 -1.96 -4.75 16.10
N LEU A 27 -0.78 -4.26 16.46
CA LEU A 27 -0.56 -2.83 16.70
C LEU A 27 -0.82 -2.00 15.44
N ARG A 28 -0.45 -2.51 14.26
CA ARG A 28 -0.71 -1.84 12.98
C ARG A 28 -2.21 -1.70 12.70
N GLU A 29 -2.99 -2.74 12.97
CA GLU A 29 -4.46 -2.71 12.83
C GLU A 29 -5.10 -1.72 13.81
N GLU A 30 -4.67 -1.72 15.07
CA GLU A 30 -5.11 -0.76 16.08
C GLU A 30 -4.79 0.69 15.66
N LEU A 31 -3.55 0.96 15.26
CA LEU A 31 -3.13 2.27 14.78
C LEU A 31 -3.89 2.70 13.52
N SER A 32 -4.19 1.78 12.61
CA SER A 32 -4.97 2.10 11.40
C SER A 32 -6.36 2.60 11.76
N LEU A 33 -7.02 2.03 12.77
CA LEU A 33 -8.33 2.51 13.23
C LEU A 33 -8.22 3.91 13.85
N ILE A 34 -7.23 4.13 14.72
CA ILE A 34 -6.98 5.43 15.35
C ILE A 34 -6.68 6.50 14.30
N ILE A 35 -5.86 6.18 13.30
CA ILE A 35 -5.52 7.10 12.21
C ILE A 35 -6.78 7.51 11.44
N GLN A 36 -7.65 6.56 11.12
CA GLN A 36 -8.89 6.84 10.40
C GLN A 36 -9.80 7.75 11.21
N ASP A 37 -9.97 7.47 12.51
CA ASP A 37 -10.79 8.26 13.44
C ASP A 37 -10.26 9.70 13.61
N LEU A 38 -8.94 9.88 13.69
CA LEU A 38 -8.31 11.20 13.87
C LEU A 38 -8.19 12.01 12.57
N SER A 39 -8.36 11.38 11.41
CA SER A 39 -8.20 12.05 10.12
C SER A 39 -9.48 12.76 9.66
N LEU A 40 -9.33 13.91 9.02
CA LEU A 40 -10.45 14.57 8.33
C LEU A 40 -10.90 13.75 7.13
N PHE A 41 -9.92 13.27 6.36
CA PHE A 41 -10.15 12.46 5.18
C PHE A 41 -9.04 11.42 5.06
N TRP A 42 -9.41 10.23 4.60
CA TRP A 42 -8.46 9.20 4.23
C TRP A 42 -9.03 8.38 3.09
N ALA A 43 -8.13 7.76 2.32
CA ALA A 43 -8.52 6.92 1.21
C ALA A 43 -7.45 5.88 0.89
N VAL A 44 -7.86 4.83 0.19
CA VAL A 44 -6.97 3.84 -0.41
C VAL A 44 -7.18 3.83 -1.91
N GLY A 45 -6.08 3.90 -2.65
CA GLY A 45 -6.05 3.73 -4.09
C GLY A 45 -5.38 2.41 -4.47
N GLU A 46 -5.94 1.73 -5.46
CA GLU A 46 -5.47 0.41 -5.89
C GLU A 46 -5.12 0.40 -7.37
N ALA A 47 -4.19 -0.46 -7.74
CA ALA A 47 -3.95 -0.84 -9.13
C ALA A 47 -4.03 -2.37 -9.19
N SER A 48 -4.82 -2.88 -10.12
CA SER A 48 -5.13 -4.29 -10.23
C SER A 48 -3.93 -5.10 -10.72
N VAL A 49 -4.01 -6.42 -10.60
CA VAL A 49 -2.97 -7.32 -11.12
C VAL A 49 -2.89 -7.21 -12.64
N GLU A 50 -4.03 -7.09 -13.32
CA GLU A 50 -4.14 -6.88 -14.76
C GLU A 50 -3.47 -5.57 -15.19
N GLU A 51 -3.70 -4.48 -14.45
CA GLU A 51 -3.04 -3.20 -14.70
C GLU A 51 -1.53 -3.30 -14.50
N ILE A 52 -1.08 -3.93 -13.41
CA ILE A 52 0.35 -4.15 -13.15
C ILE A 52 0.98 -4.95 -14.29
N ASN A 53 0.33 -6.02 -14.73
CA ASN A 53 0.83 -6.86 -15.81
C ASN A 53 0.90 -6.10 -17.14
N LYS A 54 -0.04 -5.17 -17.38
CA LYS A 54 -0.11 -4.36 -18.61
C LYS A 54 0.90 -3.22 -18.64
N VAL A 55 1.08 -2.49 -17.54
CA VAL A 55 1.85 -1.22 -17.53
C VAL A 55 3.13 -1.28 -16.70
N GLY A 56 3.38 -2.38 -16.00
CA GLY A 56 4.49 -2.54 -15.07
C GLY A 56 4.25 -1.87 -13.71
N ILE A 57 5.07 -2.25 -12.72
CA ILE A 57 4.88 -1.84 -11.32
C ILE A 57 5.02 -0.32 -11.10
N GLY A 58 5.91 0.35 -11.85
CA GLY A 58 6.12 1.79 -11.72
C GLY A 58 4.86 2.59 -12.09
N LYS A 59 4.33 2.36 -13.30
CA LYS A 59 3.10 3.03 -13.77
C LYS A 59 1.88 2.61 -12.93
N ALA A 60 1.78 1.36 -12.52
CA ALA A 60 0.73 0.91 -11.62
C ALA A 60 0.80 1.58 -10.23
N THR A 61 2.01 1.88 -9.74
CA THR A 61 2.20 2.66 -8.52
C THR A 61 1.64 4.08 -8.70
N GLN A 62 1.97 4.76 -9.81
CA GLN A 62 1.39 6.06 -10.16
C GLN A 62 -0.14 6.02 -10.19
N ILE A 63 -0.73 5.00 -10.82
CA ILE A 63 -2.20 4.80 -10.87
C ILE A 63 -2.78 4.69 -9.46
N ALA A 64 -2.18 3.87 -8.59
CA ALA A 64 -2.67 3.68 -7.22
C ALA A 64 -2.60 4.98 -6.41
N PHE A 65 -1.53 5.77 -6.53
CA PHE A 65 -1.40 7.05 -5.84
C PHE A 65 -2.40 8.10 -6.35
N LYS A 66 -2.60 8.20 -7.68
CA LYS A 66 -3.63 9.07 -8.28
C LYS A 66 -5.02 8.73 -7.75
N ARG A 67 -5.36 7.45 -7.71
CA ARG A 67 -6.64 6.95 -7.17
C ARG A 67 -6.80 7.26 -5.68
N ALA A 68 -5.74 7.11 -4.89
CA ALA A 68 -5.79 7.42 -3.46
C ALA A 68 -6.10 8.90 -3.21
N VAL A 69 -5.44 9.82 -3.95
CA VAL A 69 -5.70 11.27 -3.83
C VAL A 69 -7.11 11.62 -4.32
N LYS A 70 -7.54 11.09 -5.47
CA LYS A 70 -8.87 11.36 -6.03
C LYS A 70 -10.03 10.80 -5.21
N ALA A 71 -9.78 9.76 -4.42
CA ALA A 71 -10.78 9.15 -3.55
C ALA A 71 -10.95 9.89 -2.22
N LEU A 72 -10.11 10.88 -1.91
CA LEU A 72 -10.35 11.78 -0.78
C LEU A 72 -11.60 12.62 -1.06
N SER A 73 -12.50 12.73 -0.09
CA SER A 73 -13.70 13.56 -0.18
C SER A 73 -13.41 15.08 -0.22
N SER A 74 -12.14 15.47 -0.20
CA SER A 74 -11.67 16.85 -0.31
C SER A 74 -10.38 16.89 -1.13
N SER A 75 -10.15 18.01 -1.81
CA SER A 75 -8.92 18.25 -2.55
C SER A 75 -7.84 18.82 -1.61
N PRO A 76 -6.70 18.14 -1.42
CA PRO A 76 -5.62 18.65 -0.59
C PRO A 76 -4.92 19.84 -1.26
N ASP A 77 -4.57 20.86 -0.48
CA ASP A 77 -3.79 22.01 -0.96
C ASP A 77 -2.34 21.64 -1.31
N PHE A 78 -1.79 20.62 -0.62
CA PHE A 78 -0.41 20.18 -0.78
C PHE A 78 -0.24 18.69 -0.47
N LEU A 79 0.59 18.00 -1.26
CA LEU A 79 0.85 16.57 -1.13
C LEU A 79 2.27 16.29 -0.61
N LEU A 80 2.39 15.49 0.45
CA LEU A 80 3.65 14.90 0.88
C LEU A 80 3.67 13.44 0.43
N ILE A 81 4.64 13.06 -0.41
CA ILE A 81 4.66 11.76 -1.10
C ILE A 81 5.99 11.07 -0.81
N ASP A 82 5.98 9.76 -0.62
CA ASP A 82 7.21 9.00 -0.38
C ASP A 82 8.03 8.87 -1.69
N ALA A 83 9.14 9.60 -1.75
CA ALA A 83 10.21 9.49 -2.75
C ALA A 83 9.92 9.85 -4.23
N PHE A 84 8.70 10.22 -4.64
CA PHE A 84 8.43 10.60 -6.05
C PHE A 84 7.29 11.61 -6.26
N TYR A 85 7.20 12.16 -7.47
CA TYR A 85 6.10 13.01 -7.92
C TYR A 85 4.99 12.16 -8.55
N ILE A 86 3.73 12.52 -8.28
CA ILE A 86 2.59 11.93 -8.98
C ILE A 86 2.38 12.71 -10.29
N ASP A 87 2.43 12.02 -11.43
CA ASP A 87 2.50 12.65 -12.76
C ASP A 87 1.28 13.52 -13.13
N GLU A 88 0.13 13.29 -12.49
CA GLU A 88 -1.11 14.04 -12.79
C GLU A 88 -1.20 15.37 -12.05
N PHE A 89 -0.46 15.54 -10.96
CA PHE A 89 -0.50 16.75 -10.15
C PHE A 89 0.69 17.64 -10.47
N ALA A 90 0.46 18.95 -10.42
CA ALA A 90 1.51 19.91 -10.73
C ALA A 90 2.62 19.86 -9.67
N LYS A 91 3.91 19.94 -10.06
CA LYS A 91 5.04 19.73 -9.13
C LYS A 91 5.07 20.70 -7.95
N GLN A 92 4.51 21.90 -8.09
CA GLN A 92 4.47 22.94 -7.06
C GLN A 92 3.49 22.65 -5.93
N VAL A 93 2.51 21.74 -6.12
CA VAL A 93 1.55 21.34 -5.07
C VAL A 93 1.92 20.01 -4.41
N GLN A 94 3.14 19.53 -4.64
CA GLN A 94 3.60 18.26 -4.08
C GLN A 94 5.09 18.28 -3.76
N ARG A 95 5.47 17.52 -2.72
CA ARG A 95 6.87 17.34 -2.33
C ARG A 95 7.18 15.86 -2.14
N PRO A 96 8.11 15.29 -2.93
CA PRO A 96 8.68 14.00 -2.63
C PRO A 96 9.55 14.10 -1.37
N VAL A 97 9.33 13.20 -0.43
CA VAL A 97 10.07 13.07 0.81
C VAL A 97 10.77 11.73 0.78
N LYS A 98 12.11 11.73 0.70
CA LYS A 98 12.90 10.50 0.70
C LYS A 98 12.79 9.83 2.07
N ASN A 99 12.45 8.54 2.10
CA ASN A 99 12.17 7.79 3.33
C ASN A 99 11.08 8.46 4.18
N GLY A 100 10.03 8.94 3.51
CA GLY A 100 8.99 9.76 4.13
C GLY A 100 8.24 9.02 5.24
N ASP A 101 8.12 7.70 5.14
CA ASP A 101 7.53 6.82 6.14
C ASP A 101 8.25 6.86 7.51
N LYS A 102 9.53 7.26 7.53
CA LYS A 102 10.35 7.38 8.74
C LYS A 102 10.39 8.79 9.34
N ILE A 103 10.13 9.83 8.55
CA ILE A 103 10.34 11.22 8.96
C ILE A 103 9.10 12.12 8.83
N CYS A 104 8.05 11.65 8.17
CA CYS A 104 6.81 12.38 7.99
C CYS A 104 5.64 11.57 8.54
N ALA A 105 4.98 12.10 9.58
CA ALA A 105 3.89 11.41 10.25
C ALA A 105 2.70 11.12 9.32
N SER A 106 2.35 12.04 8.40
CA SER A 106 1.28 11.84 7.43
C SER A 106 1.60 10.72 6.43
N ILE A 107 2.84 10.65 5.92
CA ILE A 107 3.28 9.58 5.02
C ILE A 107 3.28 8.24 5.78
N SER A 108 3.79 8.23 7.00
CA SER A 108 3.82 7.05 7.86
C SER A 108 2.39 6.51 8.12
N ALA A 109 1.46 7.38 8.49
CA ALA A 109 0.06 7.05 8.71
C ALA A 109 -0.65 6.53 7.44
N ALA A 110 -0.43 7.17 6.30
CA ALA A 110 -0.94 6.71 5.01
C ALA A 110 -0.39 5.32 4.64
N SER A 111 0.88 5.05 4.95
CA SER A 111 1.50 3.73 4.72
C SER A 111 0.87 2.64 5.60
N ILE A 112 0.49 2.97 6.84
CA ILE A 112 -0.19 2.06 7.77
C ILE A 112 -1.57 1.69 7.22
N ILE A 113 -2.38 2.68 6.81
CA ILE A 113 -3.70 2.45 6.19
C ILE A 113 -3.56 1.52 4.98
N ALA A 114 -2.65 1.84 4.06
CA ALA A 114 -2.44 1.05 2.85
C ALA A 114 -2.01 -0.40 3.18
N LYS A 115 -1.18 -0.59 4.20
CA LYS A 115 -0.67 -1.91 4.58
C LYS A 115 -1.75 -2.76 5.25
N VAL A 116 -2.55 -2.19 6.14
CA VAL A 116 -3.67 -2.90 6.79
C VAL A 116 -4.71 -3.32 5.76
N TYR A 117 -5.06 -2.41 4.85
CA TYR A 117 -5.96 -2.70 3.75
C TYR A 117 -5.44 -3.87 2.89
N ARG A 118 -4.18 -3.80 2.45
CA ARG A 118 -3.55 -4.86 1.66
C ARG A 118 -3.52 -6.20 2.39
N ASP A 119 -3.18 -6.20 3.67
CA ASP A 119 -3.11 -7.44 4.45
C ASP A 119 -4.49 -8.08 4.62
N GLY A 120 -5.54 -7.27 4.79
CA GLY A 120 -6.93 -7.71 4.77
C GLY A 120 -7.30 -8.41 3.46
N LEU A 121 -6.97 -7.82 2.32
CA LEU A 121 -7.20 -8.43 1.01
C LEU A 121 -6.46 -9.75 0.85
N MET A 122 -5.19 -9.82 1.24
CA MET A 122 -4.42 -11.07 1.15
C MET A 122 -4.99 -12.17 2.07
N ARG A 123 -5.57 -11.83 3.23
CA ARG A 123 -6.29 -12.80 4.07
C ARG A 123 -7.52 -13.35 3.36
N GLY A 124 -8.30 -12.49 2.69
CA GLY A 124 -9.45 -12.91 1.89
C GLY A 124 -9.03 -13.83 0.73
N LEU A 125 -7.99 -13.43 -0.01
CA LEU A 125 -7.44 -14.21 -1.11
C LEU A 125 -6.87 -15.56 -0.65
N SER A 126 -6.32 -15.65 0.55
CA SER A 126 -5.84 -16.92 1.11
C SER A 126 -6.95 -17.96 1.29
N LYS A 127 -8.22 -17.55 1.45
CA LYS A 127 -9.35 -18.48 1.49
C LYS A 127 -9.68 -19.02 0.10
N LYS A 128 -9.55 -18.17 -0.93
CA LYS A 128 -9.84 -18.51 -2.33
C LYS A 128 -8.71 -19.31 -2.99
N TYR A 129 -7.48 -19.10 -2.53
CA TYR A 129 -6.27 -19.72 -3.07
C TYR A 129 -5.40 -20.28 -1.91
N PRO A 130 -5.90 -21.30 -1.19
CA PRO A 130 -5.25 -21.83 0.02
C PRO A 130 -3.84 -22.38 -0.23
N GLU A 131 -3.56 -22.87 -1.44
CA GLU A 131 -2.32 -23.53 -1.83
C GLU A 131 -1.08 -22.60 -1.81
N TYR A 132 -1.27 -21.28 -1.92
CA TYR A 132 -0.17 -20.32 -2.03
C TYR A 132 0.24 -19.67 -0.71
N GLY A 133 -0.46 -19.91 0.41
CA GLY A 133 -0.06 -19.40 1.73
C GLY A 133 -0.16 -17.87 1.87
N PHE A 134 -1.08 -17.22 1.14
CA PHE A 134 -1.22 -15.76 1.13
C PHE A 134 -1.53 -15.15 2.50
N PHE A 135 -2.09 -15.92 3.43
CA PHE A 135 -2.28 -15.49 4.81
C PHE A 135 -0.96 -15.11 5.48
N GLU A 136 0.13 -15.83 5.21
CA GLU A 136 1.41 -15.55 5.84
C GLU A 136 2.28 -14.65 4.95
N ASN A 137 2.50 -15.07 3.70
CA ASN A 137 3.46 -14.42 2.83
C ASN A 137 2.94 -13.14 2.17
N LYS A 138 1.63 -12.86 2.24
CA LYS A 138 1.01 -11.66 1.62
C LYS A 138 1.37 -11.46 0.14
N GLY A 139 1.63 -12.54 -0.59
CA GLY A 139 2.04 -12.53 -2.00
C GLY A 139 3.54 -12.26 -2.24
N TYR A 140 4.37 -12.12 -1.20
CA TYR A 140 5.83 -12.07 -1.36
C TYR A 140 6.35 -13.45 -1.79
N GLY A 141 7.41 -13.47 -2.60
CA GLY A 141 8.02 -14.70 -3.13
C GLY A 141 8.84 -15.45 -2.08
N THR A 142 8.24 -15.87 -0.97
CA THR A 142 8.88 -16.71 0.06
C THR A 142 9.19 -18.10 -0.50
N LYS A 143 10.04 -18.88 0.18
CA LYS A 143 10.33 -20.26 -0.23
C LYS A 143 9.04 -21.06 -0.42
N PHE A 144 8.13 -21.01 0.56
CA PHE A 144 6.83 -21.68 0.47
C PHE A 144 6.03 -21.26 -0.77
N HIS A 145 5.93 -19.95 -1.02
CA HIS A 145 5.14 -19.44 -2.13
C HIS A 145 5.70 -19.87 -3.50
N ARG A 146 7.03 -19.88 -3.65
CA ARG A 146 7.69 -20.34 -4.89
C ARG A 146 7.44 -21.83 -5.13
N GLU A 147 7.57 -22.65 -4.10
CA GLU A 147 7.28 -24.09 -4.22
C GLU A 147 5.81 -24.36 -4.52
N ALA A 148 4.89 -23.58 -3.94
CA ALA A 148 3.47 -23.64 -4.28
C ALA A 148 3.22 -23.30 -5.76
N ILE A 149 3.88 -22.27 -6.30
CA ILE A 149 3.78 -21.91 -7.73
C ILE A 149 4.36 -23.03 -8.61
N LYS A 150 5.50 -23.64 -8.26
CA LYS A 150 6.05 -24.77 -9.02
C LYS A 150 5.09 -25.96 -9.06
N LYS A 151 4.40 -26.22 -7.95
CA LYS A 151 3.47 -27.35 -7.81
C LYS A 151 2.10 -27.10 -8.47
N HIS A 152 1.55 -25.91 -8.33
CA HIS A 152 0.17 -25.58 -8.70
C HIS A 152 0.05 -24.64 -9.90
N GLY A 153 1.16 -24.13 -10.43
CA GLY A 153 1.19 -23.09 -11.44
C GLY A 153 0.83 -21.71 -10.87
N LEU A 154 0.82 -20.70 -11.73
CA LEU A 154 0.39 -19.35 -11.37
C LEU A 154 -1.14 -19.26 -11.30
N SER A 155 -1.67 -18.62 -10.26
CA SER A 155 -3.08 -18.23 -10.19
C SER A 155 -3.35 -16.87 -10.84
N ARG A 156 -4.62 -16.52 -11.04
CA ARG A 156 -5.07 -15.25 -11.66
C ARG A 156 -4.60 -14.00 -10.93
N ILE A 157 -4.24 -14.09 -9.65
CA ILE A 157 -3.78 -12.94 -8.85
C ILE A 157 -2.26 -12.78 -8.84
N HIS A 158 -1.53 -13.63 -9.58
CA HIS A 158 -0.09 -13.49 -9.75
C HIS A 158 0.24 -12.44 -10.80
N ARG A 159 1.32 -11.69 -10.55
CA ARG A 159 1.84 -10.69 -11.48
C ARG A 159 2.80 -11.36 -12.45
N THR A 160 2.31 -11.70 -13.63
CA THR A 160 3.09 -12.37 -14.68
C THR A 160 4.15 -11.48 -15.29
N SER A 161 4.06 -10.15 -15.12
CA SER A 161 5.09 -9.21 -15.57
C SER A 161 6.33 -9.17 -14.67
N PHE A 162 6.32 -9.87 -13.54
CA PHE A 162 7.51 -9.98 -12.68
C PHE A 162 8.40 -11.08 -13.25
N ASP A 163 9.71 -10.85 -13.32
CA ASP A 163 10.66 -11.91 -13.68
C ASP A 163 10.73 -12.94 -12.54
N LEU A 164 9.98 -14.03 -12.71
CA LEU A 164 9.95 -15.17 -11.80
C LEU A 164 10.94 -16.26 -12.19
N GLY A 165 11.62 -16.15 -13.34
CA GLY A 165 12.49 -17.20 -13.88
C GLY A 165 13.73 -17.49 -13.03
N LYS A 166 14.13 -16.55 -12.17
CA LYS A 166 15.20 -16.77 -11.17
C LYS A 166 14.73 -17.54 -9.93
N PHE A 167 13.44 -17.81 -9.81
CA PHE A 167 12.78 -18.23 -8.57
C PHE A 167 11.91 -19.48 -8.73
N LEU A 168 11.48 -19.78 -9.96
CA LEU A 168 10.78 -20.99 -10.39
C LEU A 168 11.75 -21.88 -11.15
#